data_AF-A0AAJ6NXX3-F1
#
_entry.id   AF-A0AAJ6NXX3-F1
#
_cell.length_a   1.000
_cell.length_b   1.000
_cell.length_c   1.000
_cell.angle_alpha   90.00
_cell.angle_beta   90.00
_cell.angle_gamma   90.00
#
_symmetry.space_group_name_H-M   'P 1'
#
loop_
_entity.id
_entity.type
_entity.pdbx_description
1 polymer ?
#
loop_
_entity_poly.entity_id
_entity_poly.type
_entity_poly.pdbx_seq_one_letter_code
_entity_poly.pdbx_strand_id
1 'polypeptide(L)' 'MLQTIQGIYRNGKIELAEVPQDITESQVFVTFLTSKSVSSDSQRMSFGMFSGSQKSTESDFKDAEFYGDADEARS' A
#
# COMPACT_ATOMS: atom_id res chain seq x y z
N MET A 1 11.73 -17.29 -18.76
CA MET A 1 12.20 -16.31 -17.76
C MET A 1 11.44 -15.01 -18.02
N LEU A 2 10.92 -14.34 -17.00
CA LEU A 2 10.19 -13.08 -17.19
C LEU A 2 11.19 -11.93 -17.37
N GLN A 3 11.02 -11.14 -18.43
CA GLN A 3 11.76 -9.89 -18.64
C GLN A 3 10.83 -8.71 -18.38
N THR A 4 11.31 -7.68 -17.71
CA THR A 4 10.56 -6.44 -17.46
C THR A 4 11.29 -5.31 -18.15
N ILE A 5 10.59 -4.60 -19.03
CA ILE A 5 11.12 -3.47 -19.79
C ILE A 5 10.33 -2.23 -19.43
N GLN A 6 11.02 -1.13 -19.17
CA GLN A 6 10.38 0.15 -18.97
C GLN A 6 9.92 0.73 -20.32
N GLY A 7 8.75 1.36 -20.33
CA GLY A 7 8.25 2.08 -21.50
C GLY A 7 7.37 3.25 -21.11
N ILE A 8 7.09 4.11 -22.08
CA ILE A 8 6.21 5.26 -21.94
C ILE A 8 4.97 5.05 -22.81
N TYR A 9 3.79 5.20 -22.23
CA TYR A 9 2.55 5.21 -22.98
C TYR A 9 2.20 6.61 -23.48
N ARG A 10 2.06 6.78 -24.79
CA ARG A 10 1.72 8.06 -25.42
C ARG A 10 0.86 7.82 -26.65
N ASN A 11 -0.26 8.54 -26.75
CA ASN A 11 -1.16 8.52 -27.92
C ASN A 11 -1.59 7.11 -28.36
N GLY A 12 -1.90 6.22 -27.41
CA GLY A 12 -2.33 4.85 -27.74
C GLY A 12 -1.19 3.87 -28.05
N LYS A 13 0.08 4.30 -27.97
CA LYS A 13 1.25 3.46 -28.23
C LYS A 13 2.14 3.37 -27.00
N ILE A 14 2.82 2.23 -26.84
CA ILE A 14 3.85 2.03 -25.83
C ILE A 14 5.20 2.14 -26.54
N GLU A 15 5.99 3.12 -26.13
CA GLU A 15 7.37 3.31 -26.57
C GLU A 15 8.27 2.62 -25.55
N LEU A 16 8.91 1.51 -25.94
CA LEU A 16 9.85 0.79 -25.08
C LEU A 16 11.14 1.60 -24.95
N ALA A 17 11.67 1.72 -23.74
CA ALA A 17 12.95 2.39 -23.49
C ALA A 17 14.14 1.56 -24.00
N GLU A 18 13.96 0.25 -24.13
CA GLU A 18 14.95 -0.70 -24.59
C GLU A 18 14.30 -1.82 -25.42
N VAL A 19 15.06 -2.40 -26.33
CA VAL A 19 14.62 -3.53 -27.14
C VAL A 19 14.96 -4.82 -26.38
N PRO A 20 13.99 -5.71 -26.13
CA PRO A 20 14.27 -7.00 -25.51
C PRO A 20 15.27 -7.79 -26.36
N GLN A 21 16.33 -8.28 -25.74
CA GLN A 21 17.27 -9.19 -26.39
C GLN A 21 16.69 -10.61 -26.43
N ASP A 22 16.93 -11.31 -27.53
CA ASP A 22 16.55 -12.71 -27.74
C ASP A 22 15.03 -12.99 -27.69
N ILE A 23 14.18 -11.99 -27.97
CA ILE A 23 12.73 -12.15 -28.10
C ILE A 23 12.27 -11.66 -29.46
N THR A 24 11.89 -12.60 -30.33
CA THR A 24 11.27 -12.29 -31.63
C THR A 24 9.76 -12.11 -31.51
N GLU A 25 9.10 -12.92 -30.68
CA GLU A 25 7.65 -12.89 -30.45
C GLU A 25 7.33 -13.37 -29.02
N SER A 26 6.44 -12.67 -28.31
CA SER A 26 5.97 -13.09 -26.98
C SER A 26 4.65 -12.43 -26.61
N GLN A 27 3.88 -13.06 -25.73
CA GLN A 27 2.67 -12.48 -25.15
C GLN A 27 3.03 -11.48 -24.05
N VAL A 28 2.42 -10.30 -24.07
CA VAL A 28 2.67 -9.23 -23.10
C VAL A 28 1.40 -8.84 -22.35
N PHE A 29 1.55 -8.47 -21.08
CA PHE A 29 0.50 -7.88 -20.26
C PHE A 29 0.88 -6.43 -19.93
N VAL A 30 -0.06 -5.50 -20.10
CA VAL A 30 0.16 -4.08 -19.85
C VAL A 30 -0.79 -3.62 -18.75
N THR A 31 -0.21 -3.12 -17.65
CA THR A 31 -0.96 -2.56 -16.53
C THR A 31 -0.64 -1.07 -16.41
N PHE A 32 -1.66 -0.23 -16.53
CA PHE A 32 -1.50 1.21 -16.37
C PHE A 32 -1.65 1.61 -14.91
N LEU A 33 -0.60 2.20 -14.34
CA LEU A 33 -0.68 2.85 -13.04
C LEU A 33 -1.38 4.20 -13.23
N THR A 34 -2.62 4.30 -12.79
CA THR A 34 -3.30 5.59 -12.71
C THR A 34 -2.69 6.34 -11.53
N SER A 35 -2.07 7.50 -11.79
CA SER A 35 -1.79 8.46 -10.73
C SER A 35 -3.14 9.01 -10.29
N LYS A 36 -3.82 8.31 -9.38
CA LYS A 36 -4.70 8.99 -8.45
C LYS A 36 -3.78 10.00 -7.79
N SER A 37 -3.96 11.29 -8.09
CA SER A 37 -3.42 12.33 -7.25
C SER A 37 -3.93 12.00 -5.86
N VAL A 38 -3.07 11.41 -5.04
CA VAL A 38 -3.29 11.39 -3.61
C VAL A 38 -3.35 12.88 -3.33
N SER A 39 -4.56 13.42 -3.12
CA SER A 39 -4.66 14.72 -2.49
C SER A 39 -3.74 14.61 -1.29
N SER A 40 -2.81 15.54 -1.16
CA SER A 40 -1.89 15.58 -0.04
C SER A 40 -2.62 15.90 1.26
N ASP A 41 -3.81 15.32 1.48
CA ASP A 41 -4.34 15.08 2.79
C ASP A 41 -3.43 14.01 3.38
N SER A 42 -2.38 14.52 4.00
CA SER A 42 -1.42 13.81 4.82
C SER A 42 -2.15 12.90 5.80
N GLN A 43 -2.50 11.70 5.37
CA GLN A 43 -2.77 10.60 6.28
C GLN A 43 -1.79 9.50 5.94
N ARG A 44 -0.54 9.76 6.33
CA ARG A 44 0.42 8.69 6.64
C ARG A 44 -0.29 7.77 7.61
N MET A 45 -0.77 6.62 7.13
CA MET A 45 -1.14 5.53 8.01
C MET A 45 0.15 5.04 8.66
N SER A 46 0.42 5.47 9.89
CA SER A 46 1.40 4.81 10.75
C SER A 46 0.76 3.57 11.35
N PHE A 47 1.57 2.52 11.48
CA PHE A 47 1.18 1.25 12.08
C PHE A 47 0.42 1.50 13.40
N GLY A 48 -0.84 1.03 13.48
CA GLY A 48 -1.72 1.21 14.64
C GLY A 48 -2.82 2.28 14.53
N MET A 49 -3.05 2.94 13.39
CA MET A 49 -4.01 4.06 13.31
C MET A 49 -5.29 3.77 12.51
N PHE A 50 -6.41 3.89 13.23
CA PHE A 50 -7.81 3.84 12.80
C PHE A 50 -8.09 4.69 11.56
N SER A 51 -8.74 4.11 10.56
CA SER A 51 -9.10 4.74 9.28
C SER A 51 -10.44 5.49 9.35
N GLY A 52 -10.65 6.26 10.42
CA GLY A 52 -11.85 7.07 10.62
C GLY A 52 -11.51 8.53 10.90
N SER A 53 -12.45 9.43 10.63
CA SER A 53 -12.35 10.86 10.96
C SER A 53 -12.56 11.15 12.46
N GLN A 54 -13.07 10.16 13.19
CA GLN A 54 -13.27 10.23 14.63
C GLN A 54 -11.95 9.95 15.35
N LYS A 55 -11.53 10.91 16.18
CA LYS A 55 -10.42 10.73 17.11
C LYS A 55 -10.92 9.94 18.31
N SER A 56 -10.16 8.93 18.76
CA SER A 56 -10.45 8.23 20.01
C SER A 56 -10.49 9.22 21.18
N THR A 57 -11.47 9.03 22.05
CA THR A 57 -11.66 9.72 23.32
C THR A 57 -11.17 8.83 24.46
N GLU A 58 -10.95 9.40 25.65
CA GLU A 58 -10.51 8.64 26.83
C GLU A 58 -11.47 7.50 27.21
N SER A 59 -12.76 7.67 26.91
CA SER A 59 -13.77 6.64 27.06
C SER A 59 -13.46 5.37 26.27
N ASP A 60 -12.90 5.50 25.07
CA ASP A 60 -12.64 4.38 24.15
C ASP A 60 -11.50 3.46 24.64
N PHE A 61 -10.67 3.94 25.58
CA PHE A 61 -9.57 3.17 26.15
C PHE A 61 -9.93 2.49 27.47
N LYS A 62 -11.05 2.86 28.12
CA LYS A 62 -11.51 2.23 29.36
C LYS A 62 -11.90 0.77 29.14
N ASP A 63 -12.47 0.46 27.99
CA ASP A 63 -12.88 -0.91 27.64
C ASP A 63 -11.68 -1.84 27.38
N ALA A 64 -10.51 -1.27 27.09
CA ALA A 64 -9.27 -2.00 26.84
C ALA A 64 -8.34 -2.02 28.07
N GLU A 65 -8.77 -1.47 29.21
CA GLU A 65 -7.95 -1.41 30.41
C GLU A 65 -7.74 -2.82 30.97
N PHE A 66 -6.48 -3.28 30.96
CA PHE A 66 -6.11 -4.59 31.48
C PHE A 66 -6.02 -4.54 33.01
N TYR A 67 -7.06 -5.02 33.67
CA TYR A 67 -7.05 -5.31 35.10
C TYR A 67 -6.55 -6.74 35.27
N GLY A 68 -5.23 -6.93 35.35
CA GLY A 68 -4.62 -8.25 35.47
C GLY A 68 -5.23 -9.10 36.58
N ASP A 69 -5.12 -10.43 36.44
CA ASP A 69 -5.68 -11.38 37.40
C ASP A 69 -5.00 -11.26 38.77
N ALA A 70 -5.78 -11.29 39.84
CA ALA A 70 -5.32 -11.08 41.22
C ALA A 70 -4.34 -12.15 41.75
N ASP A 71 -4.05 -13.19 40.98
CA ASP A 71 -3.24 -14.34 41.38
C ASP A 71 -1.73 -14.16 41.18
N GLU A 72 -1.27 -13.04 40.61
CA GLU A 72 0.17 -12.78 40.43
C GLU A 72 0.86 -12.15 41.67
N ALA A 73 0.14 -11.98 42.80
CA ALA A 73 0.63 -11.32 44.01
C ALA A 73 0.99 -12.26 45.18
N ARG A 74 1.19 -13.56 44.94
CA ARG A 74 1.67 -14.51 45.97
C ARG A 74 2.71 -15.48 45.43
N SER A 75 3.97 -15.06 45.42
CA SER A 75 5.14 -15.91 45.67
C SER A 75 5.82 -15.46 46.94
#